data_AF-A0A920LM91-F1
#
_entry.id   AF-A0A920LM91-F1
#
_cell.length_a   1.000
_cell.length_b   1.000
_cell.length_c   1.000
_cell.angle_alpha   90.00
_cell.angle_beta   90.00
_cell.angle_gamma   90.00
#
_symmetry.space_group_name_H-M   'P 1'
#
loop_
_entity.id
_entity.type
_entity.pdbx_description
1 polymer ?
#
loop_
_entity_poly.entity_id
_entity_poly.type
_entity_poly.pdbx_seq_one_letter_code
_entity_poly.pdbx_strand_id
1 'polypeptide(L)'
;MKWESGALLHIHIAPKASANMIELEEAELVEGKGIVNDRYYNQTGTYSPKPDIRDITLIENEVLEALAANQPPLQEKPIILKPIEHRRNLNNFWRST
;
A
#
# COMPACT_ATOMS: atom_id res chain seq x y z
N MET A 1 -19.09 -10.30 -14.50
CA MET A 1 -18.59 -9.50 -13.37
C MET A 1 -18.16 -8.16 -13.95
N LYS A 2 -18.79 -7.06 -13.54
CA LYS A 2 -18.46 -5.71 -14.00
C LYS A 2 -17.53 -5.14 -12.94
N TRP A 3 -16.30 -4.82 -13.32
CA TRP A 3 -15.36 -4.15 -12.43
C TRP A 3 -15.67 -2.65 -12.50
N GLU A 4 -15.92 -2.02 -11.36
CA GLU A 4 -15.98 -0.57 -11.28
C GLU A 4 -14.58 0.01 -11.51
N SER A 5 -14.49 1.20 -12.10
CA SER A 5 -13.21 1.83 -12.36
C SER A 5 -12.61 2.38 -11.07
N GLY A 6 -11.37 1.99 -10.76
CA GLY A 6 -10.54 2.62 -9.73
C GLY A 6 -9.47 3.52 -10.33
N ALA A 7 -8.92 4.42 -9.52
CA ALA A 7 -7.75 5.23 -9.88
C ALA A 7 -6.60 4.91 -8.91
N LEU A 8 -5.40 4.72 -9.45
CA LEU A 8 -4.18 4.65 -8.66
C LEU A 8 -3.72 6.08 -8.36
N LEU A 9 -3.62 6.42 -7.08
CA LEU A 9 -3.28 7.77 -6.63
C LEU A 9 -1.78 7.93 -6.34
N HIS A 10 -1.18 6.94 -5.67
CA HIS A 10 0.23 6.99 -5.28
C HIS A 10 0.89 5.62 -5.40
N ILE A 11 2.18 5.65 -5.72
CA ILE A 11 3.06 4.48 -5.73
C ILE A 11 4.20 4.74 -4.75
N HIS A 12 4.41 3.79 -3.84
CA HIS A 12 5.49 3.85 -2.87
C HIS A 12 6.26 2.52 -2.83
N ILE A 13 7.57 2.62 -2.65
CA ILE A 13 8.41 1.44 -2.40
C ILE A 13 9.28 1.64 -1.17
N ALA A 14 9.77 0.55 -0.59
CA ALA A 14 10.90 0.61 0.33
C ALA A 14 12.03 -0.28 -0.21
N PRO A 15 13.25 0.25 -0.41
CA PRO A 15 14.36 -0.55 -0.97
C PRO A 15 14.73 -1.81 -0.17
N LYS A 16 14.51 -1.76 1.16
CA LYS A 16 14.78 -2.86 2.09
C LYS A 16 13.86 -2.79 3.31
N ALA A 17 13.91 -3.85 4.14
CA ALA A 17 13.22 -3.86 5.43
C ALA A 17 13.55 -2.63 6.28
N SER A 18 12.53 -2.07 6.92
CA SER A 18 12.62 -0.89 7.80
C SER A 18 13.16 0.38 7.17
N ALA A 19 13.48 0.40 5.87
CA ALA A 19 13.83 1.64 5.18
C ALA A 19 12.62 2.58 5.10
N ASN A 20 12.93 3.87 4.90
CA ASN A 20 11.92 4.87 4.56
C ASN A 20 11.24 4.49 3.24
N MET A 21 9.95 4.81 3.15
CA MET A 21 9.22 4.69 1.89
C MET A 21 9.65 5.82 0.95
N ILE A 22 9.62 5.56 -0.35
CA ILE A 22 9.94 6.48 -1.43
C ILE A 22 8.74 6.52 -2.37
N GLU A 23 8.29 7.71 -2.74
CA GLU A 23 7.23 7.92 -3.73
C GLU A 23 7.79 7.84 -5.14
N LEU A 24 7.04 7.19 -6.04
CA LEU A 24 7.37 7.03 -7.45
C LEU A 24 6.24 7.56 -8.32
N GLU A 25 6.58 8.10 -9.49
CA GLU A 25 5.60 8.46 -10.53
C GLU A 25 5.16 7.22 -11.34
N GLU A 26 6.07 6.27 -11.52
CA GLU A 26 5.85 5.03 -12.26
C GLU A 26 6.59 3.85 -11.59
N ALA A 27 6.12 2.63 -11.83
CA ALA A 27 6.75 1.41 -11.33
C ALA A 27 6.66 0.27 -12.34
N GLU A 28 7.72 -0.53 -12.40
CA GLU A 28 7.77 -1.77 -13.17
C GLU A 28 7.35 -2.95 -12.29
N LEU A 29 6.49 -3.81 -12.82
CA LEU A 29 6.01 -5.02 -12.15
C LEU A 29 6.49 -6.26 -12.88
N VAL A 30 7.06 -7.20 -12.13
CA VAL A 30 7.50 -8.50 -12.62
C VAL A 30 6.64 -9.60 -12.01
N GLU A 31 6.06 -10.45 -12.87
CA GLU A 31 5.21 -11.56 -12.46
C GLU A 31 5.92 -12.48 -11.44
N GLY A 32 5.23 -12.79 -10.35
CA GLY A 32 5.71 -13.65 -9.27
C GLY A 32 6.85 -13.06 -8.44
N LYS A 33 7.18 -11.77 -8.61
CA LYS A 33 8.20 -11.07 -7.82
C LYS A 33 7.72 -9.75 -7.23
N GLY A 34 6.87 -9.02 -7.95
CA GLY A 34 6.36 -7.72 -7.53
C GLY A 34 7.06 -6.53 -8.17
N ILE A 35 7.10 -5.41 -7.43
CA ILE A 35 7.61 -4.13 -7.92
C ILE A 35 9.14 -4.10 -7.87
N VAL A 36 9.78 -3.80 -9.01
CA VAL A 36 11.24 -3.68 -9.09
C VAL A 36 11.76 -2.68 -8.05
N ASN A 37 12.84 -3.04 -7.35
CA ASN A 37 13.47 -2.29 -6.25
C ASN A 37 12.69 -2.23 -4.93
N ASP A 38 11.50 -2.82 -4.81
CA ASP A 38 10.84 -2.95 -3.51
C ASP A 38 11.45 -4.09 -2.66
N ARG A 39 11.34 -3.96 -1.34
CA ARG A 39 11.77 -4.94 -0.33
C ARG A 39 11.19 -6.34 -0.57
N TYR A 40 9.96 -6.45 -1.07
CA TYR A 40 9.34 -7.74 -1.36
C TYR A 40 9.96 -8.38 -2.60
N TYR A 41 10.25 -7.61 -3.65
CA TYR A 41 10.96 -8.07 -4.84
C TYR A 41 12.37 -8.56 -4.50
N ASN A 42 13.09 -7.79 -3.67
CA ASN A 42 14.45 -8.14 -3.25
C ASN A 42 14.51 -9.24 -2.16
N GLN A 43 13.36 -9.65 -1.61
CA GLN A 43 13.25 -10.60 -0.50
C GLN A 43 14.14 -10.23 0.71
N THR A 44 14.32 -8.93 0.97
CA THR A 44 15.24 -8.42 2.01
C THR A 44 14.57 -8.22 3.38
N GLY A 45 13.37 -8.78 3.57
CA GLY A 45 12.61 -8.70 4.81
C GLY A 45 12.74 -9.91 5.73
N THR A 46 12.45 -9.69 7.01
CA THR A 46 12.28 -10.75 8.01
C THR A 46 10.84 -11.24 7.94
N TYR A 47 10.57 -12.23 7.09
CA TYR A 47 9.22 -12.75 6.89
C TYR A 47 8.94 -13.99 7.74
N SER A 48 7.66 -14.19 8.06
CA SER A 48 7.21 -15.45 8.66
C SER A 48 7.58 -16.62 7.75
N PRO A 49 7.92 -17.81 8.30
CA PRO A 49 8.12 -19.03 7.51
C PRO A 49 6.86 -19.49 6.77
N LYS A 50 5.68 -18.94 7.12
CA LYS A 50 4.43 -19.22 6.43
C LYS A 50 4.49 -18.63 5.02
N PRO A 51 4.24 -19.45 3.97
CA PRO A 51 4.11 -18.96 2.61
C PRO A 51 3.05 -17.85 2.55
N ASP A 52 3.40 -16.72 1.97
CA ASP A 52 2.49 -15.60 1.75
C ASP A 52 2.93 -14.82 0.51
N ILE A 53 1.98 -14.37 -0.29
CA ILE A 53 2.22 -13.65 -1.54
C ILE A 53 2.26 -12.15 -1.19
N ARG A 54 3.39 -11.50 -1.48
CA ARG A 54 3.61 -10.09 -1.11
C ARG A 54 4.17 -9.25 -2.24
N ASP A 55 3.95 -9.70 -3.47
CA ASP A 55 4.41 -9.05 -4.70
C ASP A 55 4.00 -7.56 -4.74
N ILE A 56 2.78 -7.27 -4.29
CA ILE A 56 2.24 -5.91 -4.16
C ILE A 56 1.42 -5.84 -2.88
N THR A 57 1.49 -4.70 -2.20
CA THR A 57 0.59 -4.37 -1.10
C THR A 57 -0.20 -3.10 -1.40
N LEU A 58 -1.49 -3.10 -1.05
CA LEU A 58 -2.41 -2.01 -1.37
C LEU A 58 -3.19 -1.58 -0.12
N ILE A 59 -3.57 -0.31 -0.08
CA ILE A 59 -4.57 0.23 0.83
C ILE A 59 -5.48 1.18 0.05
N GLU A 60 -6.75 1.18 0.42
CA GLU A 60 -7.75 2.06 -0.16
C GLU A 60 -7.69 3.43 0.52
N ASN A 61 -7.83 4.50 -0.26
CA ASN A 61 -7.81 5.87 0.23
C ASN A 61 -8.93 6.12 1.26
N GLU A 62 -10.06 5.44 1.08
CA GLU A 62 -11.22 5.41 1.96
C GLU A 62 -10.85 4.94 3.38
N VAL A 63 -9.84 4.07 3.52
CA VAL A 63 -9.32 3.66 4.82
C VAL A 63 -8.56 4.81 5.49
N LEU A 64 -7.78 5.59 4.74
CA LEU A 64 -7.08 6.76 5.27
C LEU A 64 -8.08 7.85 5.70
N GLU A 65 -9.14 8.06 4.91
CA GLU A 65 -10.24 8.97 5.24
C GLU A 65 -10.99 8.53 6.49
N ALA A 66 -11.30 7.24 6.59
CA ALA A 66 -11.97 6.66 7.76
C ALA A 66 -11.13 6.79 9.04
N LEU A 67 -9.81 6.58 8.97
CA LEU A 67 -8.89 6.83 10.08
C LEU A 67 -8.86 8.31 10.49
N ALA A 68 -8.86 9.21 9.51
CA ALA A 68 -8.89 10.65 9.74
C ALA A 68 -10.25 11.13 10.30
N ALA A 69 -11.33 10.41 10.01
CA ALA A 69 -12.67 10.67 10.56
C ALA A 69 -12.94 9.93 11.89
N ASN A 70 -12.03 9.05 12.34
CA ASN A 70 -12.26 8.10 13.44
C ASN A 70 -13.55 7.27 13.25
N GLN A 71 -13.69 6.65 12.07
CA GLN A 71 -14.86 5.85 11.71
C GLN A 71 -14.49 4.41 11.36
N PRO A 72 -15.08 3.40 12.03
CA PRO A 72 -15.85 3.51 13.27
C PRO A 72 -14.99 4.09 14.42
N PRO A 73 -15.59 4.68 15.47
CA PRO A 73 -14.87 5.34 16.58
C PRO A 73 -14.24 4.31 17.53
N LEU A 74 -13.34 3.50 17.00
CA LEU A 74 -12.57 2.50 17.73
C LEU A 74 -11.32 3.10 18.39
N GLN A 75 -10.89 4.27 17.92
CA GLN A 75 -9.75 4.99 18.47
C GLN A 75 -10.20 6.11 19.39
N GLU A 76 -9.37 6.48 20.38
CA GLU A 76 -9.65 7.62 21.26
C GLU A 76 -9.73 8.96 20.51
N LYS A 77 -9.01 9.06 19.38
CA LYS A 77 -8.93 10.28 18.55
C LYS A 77 -8.63 9.93 17.09
N PRO A 78 -8.94 10.84 16.14
CA PRO A 78 -8.53 10.70 14.75
C PRO A 78 -7.05 10.41 14.55
N ILE A 79 -6.75 9.57 13.57
CA ILE A 79 -5.39 9.26 13.14
C ILE A 79 -5.20 9.83 11.74
N ILE A 80 -4.31 10.82 11.61
CA ILE A 80 -3.94 11.39 10.32
C ILE A 80 -2.68 10.69 9.82
N LEU A 81 -2.82 9.94 8.73
CA LEU A 81 -1.70 9.33 8.02
C LEU A 81 -1.63 9.88 6.60
N LYS A 82 -0.43 10.30 6.19
CA LYS A 82 -0.14 10.54 4.78
C LYS A 82 -0.08 9.19 4.04
N PRO A 83 -0.37 9.17 2.73
CA PRO A 83 -0.22 7.95 1.91
C PRO A 83 1.15 7.27 2.09
N ILE A 84 2.24 8.03 2.12
CA ILE A 84 3.57 7.42 2.28
C ILE A 84 3.81 6.73 3.66
N GLU A 85 3.01 7.05 4.68
CA GLU A 85 3.22 6.60 6.07
C GLU A 85 2.60 5.23 6.37
N HIS A 86 1.62 4.76 5.58
CA HIS A 86 0.99 3.46 5.79
C HIS A 86 1.86 2.27 5.34
N ARG A 87 2.97 2.54 4.64
CA ARG A 87 3.98 1.55 4.19
C ARG A 87 3.43 0.45 3.28
N ARG A 88 2.39 0.73 2.50
CA ARG A 88 1.87 -0.11 1.41
C ARG A 88 2.34 0.44 0.08
N ASN A 89 2.38 -0.40 -0.94
CA ASN A 89 2.92 0.02 -2.23
C ASN A 89 1.96 0.93 -2.99
N LEU A 90 0.68 0.59 -3.00
CA LEU A 90 -0.31 1.31 -3.79
C LEU A 90 -1.37 1.94 -2.89
N ASN A 91 -1.70 3.20 -3.16
CA ASN A 91 -2.93 3.85 -2.65
C ASN A 91 -3.88 4.04 -3.82
N ASN A 92 -5.08 3.46 -3.74
CA ASN A 92 -6.10 3.56 -4.78
C ASN A 92 -7.37 4.19 -4.24
N PHE A 93 -8.18 4.72 -5.15
CA PHE A 93 -9.52 5.22 -4.84
C PHE A 93 -10.52 4.52 -5.75
N TRP A 94 -11.64 4.08 -5.17
CA TRP A 94 -12.74 3.51 -5.93
C TRP A 94 -13.81 4.57 -6.16
N ARG A 95 -14.17 4.80 -7.44
CA ARG A 95 -15.39 5.55 -7.72
C ARG A 95 -16.58 4.63 -7.56
N SER A 96 -17.36 4.84 -6.50
CA SER A 96 -18.74 4.38 -6.46
C SER A 96 -19.59 5.30 -7.36
N THR A 97 -20.16 4.76 -8.43
CA THR A 97 -21.23 5.43 -9.18
C THR A 97 -22.55 5.35 -8.44
#